data_AF-A0A2E0V6B8-F1
#
_entry.id   AF-A0A2E0V6B8-F1
#
_cell.length_a   1.000
_cell.length_b   1.000
_cell.length_c   1.000
_cell.angle_alpha   90.00
_cell.angle_beta   90.00
_cell.angle_gamma   90.00
#
_symmetry.space_group_name_H-M   'P 1'
#
loop_
_entity.id
_entity.type
_entity.pdbx_description
1 polymer ?
#
loop_
_entity_poly.entity_id
_entity_poly.type
_entity_poly.pdbx_seq_one_letter_code
_entity_poly.pdbx_strand_id
1 'polypeptide(L)'
;MNMPEVETYGAQPPIELLRQLVDCGGYYDLKEKSWVNIVDTVMCCAMGPPGGGRNGTTPRFLRHFHLLCVDSFDDDTLTLIFSTIVKGYFRRGYSGDVAQQAGNVVQATLRTYREAMSSLLPTPSKSHYTFNLRDFSRVVQGVLLQEPSDQFQNKPSVMRLWTHEALRVFGDRLTDDTDRQWMCDHCSQMCKEVFKCDFQSEFEHIRPSDEQETGYGTLRRLFWGDYMTPADEDERPYAEVPDLQQLQERTEEALNDFNSASKKPMELVMFMCATAWRAKFNLGFNLGFVDVVVRCSTRCVSLGGRGRVWASQRAEMARSRDANNSQS
;
A
#
# COMPACT_ATOMS: atom_id res chain seq x y z
N MET A 1 -8.01 -19.57 -8.93
CA MET A 1 -8.21 -20.74 -9.83
C MET A 1 -7.63 -20.56 -11.24
N ASN A 2 -7.49 -19.34 -11.76
CA ASN A 2 -7.18 -19.05 -13.16
C ASN A 2 -5.72 -18.68 -13.49
N MET A 3 -4.79 -19.01 -12.58
CA MET A 3 -3.34 -18.81 -12.79
C MET A 3 -2.59 -20.03 -13.35
N PRO A 4 -3.00 -21.30 -13.15
CA PRO A 4 -2.30 -22.43 -13.72
C PRO A 4 -2.14 -22.30 -15.24
N GLU A 5 -0.93 -22.58 -15.71
CA GLU A 5 -0.60 -22.60 -17.13
C GLU A 5 -1.42 -23.68 -17.84
N VAL A 6 -1.83 -23.37 -19.06
CA VAL A 6 -2.60 -24.28 -19.90
C VAL A 6 -1.60 -25.11 -20.70
N GLU A 7 -1.69 -26.44 -20.61
CA GLU A 7 -0.87 -27.32 -21.42
C GLU A 7 -1.21 -27.20 -22.91
N THR A 8 -0.35 -27.74 -23.79
CA THR A 8 -0.54 -27.76 -25.25
C THR A 8 -1.92 -28.25 -25.69
N TYR A 9 -2.53 -29.15 -24.91
CA TYR A 9 -3.85 -29.73 -25.20
C TYR A 9 -5.02 -28.99 -24.52
N GLY A 10 -4.80 -27.83 -23.92
CA GLY A 10 -5.85 -27.04 -23.27
C GLY A 10 -6.19 -27.48 -21.84
N ALA A 11 -5.51 -28.50 -21.32
CA ALA A 11 -5.73 -29.02 -19.97
C ALA A 11 -4.97 -28.20 -18.92
N GLN A 12 -5.51 -28.17 -17.70
CA GLN A 12 -4.86 -27.57 -16.53
C GLN A 12 -4.79 -28.64 -15.44
N PRO A 13 -3.68 -29.39 -15.32
CA PRO A 13 -3.56 -30.52 -14.39
C PRO A 13 -3.91 -30.18 -12.93
N PRO A 14 -3.54 -29.00 -12.38
CA PRO A 14 -3.94 -28.65 -11.02
C PRO A 14 -5.47 -28.55 -10.83
N ILE A 15 -6.20 -28.07 -11.85
CA ILE A 15 -7.66 -27.98 -11.79
C ILE A 15 -8.30 -29.36 -11.94
N GLU A 16 -7.70 -30.24 -12.73
CA GLU A 16 -8.17 -31.63 -12.85
C GLU A 16 -7.96 -32.42 -11.55
N LEU A 17 -6.88 -32.17 -10.80
CA LEU A 17 -6.69 -32.74 -9.47
C LEU A 17 -7.76 -32.25 -8.48
N LEU A 18 -8.07 -30.94 -8.49
CA LEU A 18 -9.15 -30.40 -7.66
C LEU A 18 -10.52 -30.94 -8.08
N ARG A 19 -10.71 -31.17 -9.38
CA ARG A 19 -11.92 -31.83 -9.88
C ARG A 19 -12.00 -33.27 -9.36
N GLN A 20 -10.91 -34.03 -9.40
CA GLN A 20 -10.84 -35.38 -8.85
C GLN A 20 -11.16 -35.39 -7.36
N LEU A 21 -10.68 -34.41 -6.61
CA LEU A 21 -10.98 -34.27 -5.19
C LEU A 21 -12.49 -34.09 -4.95
N VAL A 22 -13.17 -33.27 -5.76
CA VAL A 22 -14.60 -33.02 -5.63
C VAL A 22 -15.45 -34.20 -6.14
N ASP A 23 -15.07 -34.82 -7.26
CA ASP A 23 -15.81 -35.94 -7.86
C ASP A 23 -15.66 -37.24 -7.04
N CYS A 24 -14.44 -37.53 -6.58
CA CYS A 24 -14.09 -38.82 -5.98
C CYS A 24 -13.89 -38.77 -4.46
N GLY A 25 -13.92 -37.58 -3.84
CA GLY A 25 -13.72 -37.43 -2.39
C GLY A 25 -12.29 -37.70 -1.93
N GLY A 26 -11.30 -37.65 -2.82
CA GLY A 26 -9.92 -37.99 -2.47
C GLY A 26 -8.95 -37.93 -3.63
N TYR A 27 -7.71 -38.34 -3.36
CA TYR A 27 -6.65 -38.43 -4.36
C TYR A 27 -5.74 -39.63 -4.08
N TYR A 28 -4.91 -39.99 -5.05
CA TYR A 28 -3.98 -41.10 -4.93
C TYR A 28 -2.61 -40.60 -4.45
N ASP A 29 -2.07 -41.19 -3.38
CA ASP A 29 -0.71 -40.88 -2.94
C ASP A 29 0.30 -41.61 -3.83
N LEU A 30 1.24 -40.85 -4.39
CA LEU A 30 2.29 -41.36 -5.27
C LEU A 30 3.34 -42.17 -4.51
N LYS A 31 3.51 -41.95 -3.19
CA LYS A 31 4.50 -42.68 -2.37
C LYS A 31 3.97 -44.02 -1.90
N GLU A 32 2.88 -43.99 -1.12
CA GLU A 32 2.29 -45.20 -0.53
C GLU A 32 1.44 -45.99 -1.53
N LYS A 33 1.18 -45.43 -2.73
CA LYS A 33 0.34 -46.03 -3.77
C LYS A 33 -1.02 -46.45 -3.20
N SER A 34 -1.60 -45.59 -2.38
CA SER A 34 -2.87 -45.83 -1.71
C SER A 34 -3.82 -44.66 -1.95
N TRP A 35 -5.12 -44.95 -1.88
CA TRP A 35 -6.15 -43.93 -1.98
C TRP A 35 -6.29 -43.19 -0.65
N VAL A 36 -6.17 -41.87 -0.69
CA VAL A 36 -6.39 -40.98 0.45
C VAL A 36 -7.81 -40.42 0.35
N ASN A 37 -8.66 -40.82 1.29
CA ASN A 37 -10.04 -40.32 1.38
C ASN A 37 -10.08 -39.04 2.23
N ILE A 38 -10.75 -38.01 1.72
CA ILE A 38 -10.94 -36.73 2.40
C ILE A 38 -12.39 -36.65 2.84
N VAL A 39 -12.59 -36.48 4.15
CA VAL A 39 -13.90 -36.47 4.79
C VAL A 39 -14.19 -35.08 5.34
N ASP A 40 -15.46 -34.68 5.36
CA ASP A 40 -15.96 -33.44 5.97
C ASP A 40 -15.24 -32.16 5.52
N THR A 41 -15.11 -31.97 4.20
CA THR A 41 -14.47 -30.78 3.63
C THR A 41 -15.42 -30.01 2.71
N VAL A 42 -15.42 -28.69 2.82
CA VAL A 42 -16.12 -27.78 1.91
C VAL A 42 -15.09 -27.00 1.09
N MET A 43 -15.25 -27.02 -0.24
CA MET A 43 -14.35 -26.29 -1.14
C MET A 43 -14.96 -24.94 -1.54
N CYS A 44 -14.28 -23.86 -1.17
CA CYS A 44 -14.57 -22.51 -1.65
C CYS A 44 -13.45 -22.06 -2.60
N CYS A 45 -13.81 -21.48 -3.74
CA CYS A 45 -12.85 -21.08 -4.78
C CYS A 45 -13.11 -19.65 -5.24
N ALA A 46 -12.03 -18.90 -5.50
CA ALA A 46 -12.09 -17.55 -6.06
C ALA A 46 -11.22 -17.44 -7.32
N MET A 47 -11.70 -16.68 -8.29
CA MET A 47 -10.98 -16.36 -9.53
C MET A 47 -11.36 -14.98 -10.05
N GLY A 48 -10.40 -14.32 -10.70
CA GLY A 48 -10.71 -13.13 -11.48
C GLY A 48 -11.39 -13.48 -12.82
N PRO A 49 -11.98 -12.50 -13.52
CA PRO A 49 -12.47 -12.72 -14.87
C PRO A 49 -11.33 -13.19 -15.80
N PRO A 50 -11.63 -14.05 -16.81
CA PRO A 50 -10.66 -14.46 -17.81
C PRO A 50 -10.21 -13.26 -18.66
N GLY A 51 -8.92 -13.20 -18.99
CA GLY A 51 -8.32 -12.05 -19.70
C GLY A 51 -7.09 -11.48 -19.00
N GLY A 52 -6.33 -10.62 -19.70
CA GLY A 52 -5.15 -9.95 -19.14
C GLY A 52 -4.07 -10.91 -18.62
N GLY A 53 -3.89 -12.06 -19.27
CA GLY A 53 -2.96 -13.12 -18.84
C GLY A 53 -3.54 -14.14 -17.87
N ARG A 54 -4.84 -14.07 -17.55
CA ARG A 54 -5.56 -15.07 -16.75
C ARG A 54 -6.30 -16.05 -17.66
N ASN A 55 -6.15 -17.34 -17.35
CA ASN A 55 -6.70 -18.42 -18.16
C ASN A 55 -8.17 -18.72 -17.80
N GLY A 56 -8.98 -19.12 -18.78
CA GLY A 56 -10.33 -19.62 -18.51
C GLY A 56 -10.29 -20.90 -17.67
N THR A 57 -11.26 -21.09 -16.78
CA THR A 57 -11.42 -22.35 -16.02
C THR A 57 -12.32 -23.31 -16.80
N THR A 58 -12.05 -24.61 -16.72
CA THR A 58 -12.78 -25.62 -17.50
C THR A 58 -14.25 -25.74 -17.04
N PRO A 59 -15.23 -25.81 -17.96
CA PRO A 59 -16.65 -25.98 -17.60
C PRO A 59 -16.93 -27.24 -16.78
N ARG A 60 -16.13 -28.29 -16.96
CA ARG A 60 -16.21 -29.55 -16.21
C ARG A 60 -15.96 -29.37 -14.71
N PHE A 61 -15.09 -28.42 -14.35
CA PHE A 61 -14.86 -28.09 -12.95
C PHE A 61 -15.95 -27.15 -12.42
N LEU A 62 -16.35 -26.16 -13.21
CA LEU A 62 -17.36 -25.17 -12.83
C LEU A 62 -18.74 -25.79 -12.53
N ARG A 63 -19.10 -26.92 -13.15
CA ARG A 63 -20.38 -27.61 -12.90
C ARG A 63 -20.63 -27.97 -11.44
N HIS A 64 -19.56 -28.10 -10.65
CA HIS A 64 -19.61 -28.51 -9.24
C HIS A 64 -19.82 -27.34 -8.27
N PHE A 65 -19.84 -26.10 -8.77
CA PHE A 65 -19.91 -24.90 -7.96
C PHE A 65 -21.09 -24.02 -8.35
N HIS A 66 -21.63 -23.32 -7.37
CA HIS A 66 -22.46 -22.15 -7.62
C HIS A 66 -21.55 -20.94 -7.88
N LEU A 67 -21.75 -20.28 -9.03
CA LEU A 67 -20.98 -19.10 -9.40
C LEU A 67 -21.61 -17.85 -8.81
N LEU A 68 -20.87 -17.18 -7.93
CA LEU A 68 -21.22 -15.85 -7.42
C LEU A 68 -20.29 -14.82 -8.07
N CYS A 69 -20.88 -13.90 -8.84
CA CYS A 69 -20.15 -12.82 -9.50
C CYS A 69 -20.22 -11.56 -8.65
N VAL A 70 -19.06 -11.01 -8.30
CA VAL A 70 -18.95 -9.71 -7.62
C VAL A 70 -18.51 -8.68 -8.64
N ASP A 71 -19.40 -7.72 -8.93
CA ASP A 71 -19.10 -6.61 -9.83
C ASP A 71 -18.38 -5.48 -9.09
N SER A 72 -17.89 -4.50 -9.84
CA SER A 72 -17.40 -3.24 -9.30
C SER A 72 -18.49 -2.51 -8.51
N PHE A 73 -18.09 -1.83 -7.43
CA PHE A 73 -19.00 -1.08 -6.59
C PHE A 73 -19.32 0.30 -7.17
N ASP A 74 -20.56 0.74 -6.96
CA ASP A 74 -21.00 2.10 -7.24
C ASP A 74 -20.31 3.12 -6.32
N ASP A 75 -20.21 4.36 -6.79
CA ASP A 75 -19.56 5.46 -6.06
C ASP A 75 -20.24 5.75 -4.72
N ASP A 76 -21.57 5.64 -4.66
CA ASP A 76 -22.33 5.84 -3.42
C ASP A 76 -22.03 4.73 -2.40
N THR A 77 -21.92 3.48 -2.89
CA THR A 77 -21.58 2.33 -2.05
C THR A 77 -20.17 2.44 -1.50
N LEU A 78 -19.20 2.83 -2.35
CA LEU A 78 -17.82 3.08 -1.93
C LEU A 78 -17.75 4.20 -0.90
N THR A 79 -18.42 5.32 -1.17
CA THR A 79 -18.49 6.46 -0.26
C THR A 79 -19.05 6.05 1.09
N LEU A 80 -20.14 5.27 1.12
CA LEU A 80 -20.77 4.80 2.34
C LEU A 80 -19.82 3.90 3.16
N ILE A 81 -19.25 2.87 2.53
CA ILE A 81 -18.36 1.91 3.20
C ILE A 81 -17.18 2.65 3.83
N PHE A 82 -16.42 3.41 3.05
CA PHE A 82 -15.22 4.05 3.56
C PHE A 82 -15.53 5.23 4.50
N SER A 83 -16.63 5.96 4.29
CA SER A 83 -17.04 6.99 5.25
C SER A 83 -17.39 6.42 6.61
N THR A 84 -18.05 5.25 6.67
CA THR A 84 -18.37 4.62 7.96
C THR A 84 -17.10 4.21 8.71
N ILE A 85 -16.10 3.67 8.00
CA ILE A 85 -14.81 3.28 8.58
C ILE A 85 -14.06 4.50 9.11
N VAL A 86 -13.83 5.53 8.27
CA VAL A 86 -13.05 6.71 8.66
C VAL A 86 -13.75 7.50 9.77
N LYS A 87 -15.08 7.70 9.68
CA LYS A 87 -15.85 8.36 10.75
C LYS A 87 -15.82 7.56 12.05
N GLY A 88 -15.88 6.24 11.98
CA GLY A 88 -15.78 5.37 13.16
C GLY A 88 -14.41 5.51 13.83
N TYR A 89 -13.35 5.59 13.04
CA TYR A 89 -11.99 5.75 13.53
C TYR A 89 -11.74 7.13 14.15
N PHE A 90 -12.15 8.21 13.49
CA PHE A 90 -11.96 9.58 13.99
C PHE A 90 -12.79 9.92 15.25
N ARG A 91 -13.68 9.02 15.71
CA ARG A 91 -14.39 9.17 16.99
C ARG A 91 -13.55 8.76 18.21
N ARG A 92 -12.36 8.17 18.02
CA ARG A 92 -11.54 7.59 19.10
C ARG A 92 -10.74 8.61 19.95
N GLY A 93 -10.96 9.91 19.77
CA GLY A 93 -10.27 10.95 20.56
C GLY A 93 -9.67 12.12 19.77
N TYR A 94 -10.07 12.29 18.50
CA TYR A 94 -9.60 13.41 17.67
C TYR A 94 -10.35 14.72 17.97
N SER A 95 -9.75 15.86 17.60
CA SER A 95 -10.47 17.14 17.62
C SER A 95 -11.73 17.10 16.73
N GLY A 96 -12.68 17.98 17.06
CA GLY A 96 -13.86 18.20 16.23
C GLY A 96 -13.51 18.57 14.79
N ASP A 97 -12.45 19.36 14.58
CA ASP A 97 -12.01 19.81 13.26
C ASP A 97 -11.53 18.65 12.40
N VAL A 98 -10.75 17.73 12.97
CA VAL A 98 -10.27 16.51 12.29
C VAL A 98 -11.41 15.54 12.04
N ALA A 99 -12.28 15.32 13.04
CA ALA A 99 -13.42 14.41 12.91
C ALA A 99 -14.39 14.82 11.77
N GLN A 100 -14.55 16.12 11.54
CA GLN A 100 -15.33 16.65 10.42
C GLN A 100 -14.70 16.38 9.04
N GLN A 101 -13.37 16.19 8.96
CA GLN A 101 -12.69 15.91 7.69
C GLN A 101 -12.84 14.47 7.21
N ALA A 102 -13.42 13.56 8.00
CA ALA A 102 -13.59 12.16 7.61
C ALA A 102 -14.28 11.98 6.25
N GLY A 103 -15.32 12.78 5.97
CA GLY A 103 -16.01 12.75 4.67
C GLY A 103 -15.13 13.30 3.53
N ASN A 104 -14.36 14.35 3.81
CA ASN A 104 -13.47 14.99 2.84
C ASN A 104 -12.34 14.05 2.40
N VAL A 105 -11.77 13.27 3.33
CA VAL A 105 -10.76 12.25 3.00
C VAL A 105 -11.30 11.22 2.03
N VAL A 106 -12.50 10.70 2.26
CA VAL A 106 -13.12 9.67 1.41
C VAL A 106 -13.50 10.25 0.04
N GLN A 107 -14.07 11.45 0.01
CA GLN A 107 -14.42 12.14 -1.23
C GLN A 107 -13.18 12.44 -2.09
N ALA A 108 -12.11 12.97 -1.47
CA ALA A 108 -10.86 13.25 -2.17
C ALA A 108 -10.25 11.96 -2.73
N THR A 109 -10.25 10.88 -1.94
CA THR A 109 -9.73 9.57 -2.37
C THR A 109 -10.54 8.97 -3.53
N LEU A 110 -11.88 9.13 -3.50
CA LEU A 110 -12.76 8.66 -4.58
C LEU A 110 -12.51 9.39 -5.88
N ARG A 111 -12.41 10.72 -5.85
CA ARG A 111 -12.09 11.52 -7.05
C ARG A 111 -10.73 11.15 -7.60
N THR A 112 -9.70 11.10 -6.76
CA THR A 112 -8.35 10.65 -7.18
C THR A 112 -8.38 9.26 -7.80
N TYR A 113 -9.12 8.31 -7.21
CA TYR A 113 -9.23 6.97 -7.75
C TYR A 113 -9.89 6.94 -9.14
N ARG A 114 -11.02 7.64 -9.31
CA ARG A 114 -11.76 7.67 -10.59
C ARG A 114 -10.97 8.39 -11.67
N GLU A 115 -10.35 9.52 -11.34
CA GLU A 115 -9.54 10.28 -12.27
C GLU A 115 -8.30 9.51 -12.68
N ALA A 116 -7.56 8.91 -11.73
CA ALA A 116 -6.42 8.05 -12.02
C ALA A 116 -6.79 6.86 -12.91
N MET A 117 -7.96 6.24 -12.70
CA MET A 117 -8.42 5.15 -13.59
C MET A 117 -8.71 5.63 -15.02
N SER A 118 -9.13 6.89 -15.20
CA SER A 118 -9.46 7.46 -16.51
C SER A 118 -8.24 8.01 -17.25
N SER A 119 -7.30 8.64 -16.55
CA SER A 119 -6.15 9.36 -17.12
C SER A 119 -4.90 8.47 -17.24
N LEU A 120 -4.67 7.59 -16.27
CA LEU A 120 -3.44 6.79 -16.15
C LEU A 120 -3.65 5.35 -16.63
N LEU A 121 -3.91 5.20 -17.93
CA LEU A 121 -4.17 3.89 -18.53
C LEU A 121 -2.90 3.04 -18.68
N PRO A 122 -2.98 1.71 -18.50
CA PRO A 122 -1.84 0.82 -18.67
C PRO A 122 -1.48 0.70 -20.16
N THR A 123 -0.26 1.08 -20.51
CA THR A 123 0.34 0.85 -21.84
C THR A 123 1.46 -0.20 -21.74
N PRO A 124 1.95 -0.79 -22.85
CA PRO A 124 3.07 -1.73 -22.79
C PRO A 124 4.31 -1.16 -22.06
N SER A 125 4.58 0.12 -22.22
CA SER A 125 5.67 0.82 -21.50
C SER A 125 5.32 1.13 -20.04
N LYS A 126 4.02 1.27 -19.71
CA LYS A 126 3.49 1.60 -18.38
C LYS A 126 2.58 0.49 -17.82
N SER A 127 2.99 -0.76 -17.96
CA SER A 127 2.17 -1.93 -17.60
C SER A 127 1.82 -2.03 -16.10
N HIS A 128 2.55 -1.30 -15.26
CA HIS A 128 2.34 -1.23 -13.81
C HIS A 128 1.30 -0.18 -13.39
N TYR A 129 0.75 0.59 -14.32
CA TYR A 129 -0.31 1.58 -14.08
C TYR A 129 -1.67 0.87 -14.04
N THR A 130 -1.79 -0.08 -13.11
CA THR A 130 -3.03 -0.82 -12.87
C THR A 130 -3.57 -0.41 -11.52
N PHE A 131 -4.69 0.30 -11.51
CA PHE A 131 -5.34 0.77 -10.29
C PHE A 131 -6.59 -0.06 -10.00
N ASN A 132 -6.82 -0.38 -8.74
CA ASN A 132 -8.00 -1.14 -8.31
C ASN A 132 -8.49 -0.65 -6.94
N LEU A 133 -9.57 -1.24 -6.44
CA LEU A 133 -10.16 -0.88 -5.15
C LEU A 133 -9.20 -1.08 -3.95
N ARG A 134 -8.19 -1.96 -4.07
CA ARG A 134 -7.17 -2.12 -3.02
C ARG A 134 -6.38 -0.83 -2.83
N ASP A 135 -6.15 -0.08 -3.90
CA ASP A 135 -5.41 1.18 -3.85
C ASP A 135 -6.20 2.24 -3.10
N PHE A 136 -7.52 2.31 -3.33
CA PHE A 136 -8.42 3.09 -2.48
C PHE A 136 -8.28 2.69 -1.00
N SER A 137 -8.37 1.39 -0.70
CA SER A 137 -8.28 0.91 0.68
C SER A 137 -6.93 1.23 1.34
N ARG A 138 -5.84 1.23 0.57
CA ARG A 138 -4.49 1.53 1.06
C ARG A 138 -4.33 2.99 1.44
N VAL A 139 -4.88 3.91 0.65
CA VAL A 139 -4.87 5.34 1.03
C VAL A 139 -5.63 5.54 2.35
N VAL A 140 -6.82 4.94 2.46
CA VAL A 140 -7.60 5.01 3.70
C VAL A 140 -6.84 4.38 4.85
N GLN A 141 -6.32 3.16 4.70
CA GLN A 141 -5.52 2.48 5.73
C GLN A 141 -4.31 3.31 6.19
N GLY A 142 -3.60 3.95 5.26
CA GLY A 142 -2.48 4.84 5.59
C GLY A 142 -2.91 6.03 6.44
N VAL A 143 -4.06 6.65 6.12
CA VAL A 143 -4.63 7.71 6.96
C VAL A 143 -5.01 7.20 8.34
N LEU A 144 -5.48 5.95 8.45
CA LEU A 144 -5.85 5.32 9.71
C LEU A 144 -4.65 4.88 10.56
N LEU A 145 -3.41 4.91 10.05
CA LEU A 145 -2.21 4.63 10.86
C LEU A 145 -1.90 5.77 11.84
N GLN A 146 -2.38 6.97 11.56
CA GLN A 146 -2.21 8.12 12.43
C GLN A 146 -3.05 7.92 13.69
N GLU A 147 -2.47 8.07 14.88
CA GLU A 147 -3.17 8.00 16.17
C GLU A 147 -3.41 9.40 16.77
N PRO A 148 -4.49 9.62 17.55
CA PRO A 148 -4.78 10.93 18.13
C PRO A 148 -3.56 11.53 18.84
N SER A 149 -3.10 12.70 18.38
CA SER A 149 -1.93 13.38 18.93
C SER A 149 -2.12 14.89 18.94
N ASP A 150 -1.43 15.59 19.82
CA ASP A 150 -1.52 17.06 19.93
C ASP A 150 -1.06 17.77 18.65
N GLN A 151 -0.22 17.13 17.85
CA GLN A 151 0.25 17.66 16.56
C GLN A 151 -0.78 17.47 15.43
N PHE A 152 -1.74 16.57 15.62
CA PHE A 152 -2.78 16.23 14.65
C PHE A 152 -4.17 16.67 15.10
N GLN A 153 -4.31 17.97 15.32
CA GLN A 153 -5.57 18.58 15.76
C GLN A 153 -6.21 19.46 14.69
N ASN A 154 -5.48 19.76 13.62
CA ASN A 154 -5.89 20.75 12.63
C ASN A 154 -6.29 20.08 11.32
N LYS A 155 -7.26 20.70 10.64
CA LYS A 155 -7.71 20.32 9.30
C LYS A 155 -6.58 20.24 8.26
N PRO A 156 -5.61 21.18 8.18
CA PRO A 156 -4.52 21.06 7.23
C PRO A 156 -3.61 19.85 7.49
N SER A 157 -3.43 19.43 8.75
CA SER A 157 -2.68 18.21 9.06
C SER A 157 -3.31 16.97 8.40
N VAL A 158 -4.64 16.87 8.40
CA VAL A 158 -5.38 15.79 7.71
C VAL A 158 -5.18 15.84 6.19
N MET A 159 -5.19 17.05 5.63
CA MET A 159 -5.00 17.28 4.19
C MET A 159 -3.57 16.90 3.76
N ARG A 160 -2.54 17.25 4.54
CA ARG A 160 -1.15 16.83 4.29
C ARG A 160 -1.00 15.31 4.40
N LEU A 161 -1.57 14.70 5.44
CA LEU A 161 -1.59 13.23 5.59
C LEU A 161 -2.20 12.54 4.36
N TRP A 162 -3.38 13.00 3.94
CA TRP A 162 -4.04 12.45 2.77
C TRP A 162 -3.20 12.61 1.51
N THR A 163 -2.56 13.77 1.32
CA THR A 163 -1.68 14.04 0.19
C THR A 163 -0.47 13.09 0.18
N HIS A 164 0.15 12.88 1.34
CA HIS A 164 1.23 11.91 1.51
C HIS A 164 0.81 10.50 1.08
N GLU A 165 -0.32 10.02 1.60
CA GLU A 165 -0.82 8.67 1.30
C GLU A 165 -1.25 8.51 -0.16
N ALA A 166 -1.88 9.53 -0.75
CA ALA A 166 -2.23 9.54 -2.17
C ALA A 166 -0.99 9.44 -3.06
N LEU A 167 0.07 10.21 -2.77
CA LEU A 167 1.34 10.16 -3.49
C LEU A 167 2.03 8.80 -3.33
N ARG A 168 1.95 8.20 -2.15
CA ARG A 168 2.54 6.88 -1.87
C ARG A 168 1.86 5.75 -2.64
N VAL A 169 0.54 5.81 -2.79
CA VAL A 169 -0.23 4.75 -3.48
C VAL A 169 -0.23 4.94 -4.99
N PHE A 170 -0.49 6.17 -5.46
CA PHE A 170 -0.62 6.51 -6.87
C PHE A 170 0.67 7.09 -7.45
N GLY A 171 1.23 8.12 -6.82
CA GLY A 171 2.40 8.86 -7.30
C GLY A 171 3.66 8.00 -7.45
N ASP A 172 3.88 7.03 -6.56
CA ASP A 172 5.06 6.16 -6.61
C ASP A 172 5.07 5.19 -7.81
N ARG A 173 3.93 5.00 -8.49
CA ARG A 173 3.88 4.23 -9.75
C ARG A 173 4.25 5.08 -10.95
N LEU A 174 4.31 6.41 -10.80
CA LEU A 174 4.50 7.34 -11.92
C LEU A 174 5.98 7.43 -12.32
N THR A 175 6.22 7.14 -13.58
CA THR A 175 7.54 7.14 -14.21
C THR A 175 7.83 8.45 -14.91
N ASP A 176 6.82 9.03 -15.55
CA ASP A 176 6.98 10.15 -16.46
C ASP A 176 6.74 11.47 -15.72
N ASP A 177 7.50 12.50 -16.06
CA ASP A 177 7.38 13.80 -15.38
C ASP A 177 6.06 14.51 -15.72
N THR A 178 5.46 14.22 -16.89
CA THR A 178 4.11 14.69 -17.25
C THR A 178 3.05 14.17 -16.29
N ASP A 179 3.12 12.87 -15.97
CA ASP A 179 2.13 12.22 -15.11
C ASP A 179 2.33 12.63 -13.65
N ARG A 180 3.60 12.86 -13.25
CA ARG A 180 3.94 13.43 -11.94
C ARG A 180 3.40 14.85 -11.77
N GLN A 181 3.51 15.68 -12.80
CA GLN A 181 2.94 17.03 -12.77
C GLN A 181 1.41 16.96 -12.68
N TRP A 182 0.77 16.10 -13.48
CA TRP A 182 -0.67 15.85 -13.39
C TRP A 182 -1.10 15.46 -11.97
N MET A 183 -0.34 14.59 -11.29
CA MET A 183 -0.63 14.20 -9.90
C MET A 183 -0.48 15.38 -8.93
N CYS A 184 0.51 16.24 -9.13
CA CYS A 184 0.70 17.45 -8.33
C CYS A 184 -0.48 18.43 -8.49
N ASP A 185 -0.89 18.67 -9.73
CA ASP A 185 -2.01 19.54 -10.08
C ASP A 185 -3.33 18.98 -9.50
N HIS A 186 -3.51 17.66 -9.59
CA HIS A 186 -4.66 16.95 -9.01
C HIS A 186 -4.72 17.10 -7.48
N CYS A 187 -3.59 16.91 -6.79
CA CYS A 187 -3.52 17.13 -5.34
C CYS A 187 -3.87 18.58 -4.98
N SER A 188 -3.35 19.55 -5.72
CA SER A 188 -3.66 20.98 -5.54
C SER A 188 -5.16 21.26 -5.71
N GLN A 189 -5.80 20.65 -6.71
CA GLN A 189 -7.24 20.76 -6.93
C GLN A 189 -8.04 20.16 -5.77
N MET A 190 -7.69 18.95 -5.29
CA MET A 190 -8.39 18.32 -4.17
C MET A 190 -8.23 19.12 -2.86
N CYS A 191 -7.08 19.73 -2.63
CA CYS A 191 -6.84 20.60 -1.49
C CYS A 191 -7.75 21.83 -1.51
N LYS A 192 -7.94 22.45 -2.68
CA LYS A 192 -8.78 23.64 -2.85
C LYS A 192 -10.28 23.31 -2.83
N GLU A 193 -10.71 22.27 -3.54
CA GLU A 193 -12.13 21.96 -3.69
C GLU A 193 -12.73 21.20 -2.51
N VAL A 194 -12.04 20.15 -2.05
CA VAL A 194 -12.56 19.23 -1.03
C VAL A 194 -12.15 19.72 0.35
N PHE A 195 -10.85 19.93 0.54
CA PHE A 195 -10.34 20.41 1.83
C PHE A 195 -10.48 21.92 1.99
N LYS A 196 -10.76 22.75 0.97
CA LYS A 196 -10.86 24.21 1.11
C LYS A 196 -9.67 24.82 1.86
N CYS A 197 -8.46 24.35 1.56
CA CYS A 197 -7.20 24.83 2.08
C CYS A 197 -6.36 25.38 0.92
N ASP A 198 -5.52 26.37 1.20
CA ASP A 198 -4.57 26.82 0.19
C ASP A 198 -3.40 25.83 0.11
N PHE A 199 -3.14 25.33 -1.08
CA PHE A 199 -2.10 24.33 -1.29
C PHE A 199 -0.70 24.94 -1.13
N GLN A 200 -0.50 26.19 -1.53
CA GLN A 200 0.85 26.77 -1.50
C GLN A 200 1.29 27.11 -0.06
N SER A 201 0.41 27.71 0.74
CA SER A 201 0.73 28.06 2.12
C SER A 201 0.98 26.85 3.02
N GLU A 202 0.21 25.77 2.84
CA GLU A 202 0.25 24.62 3.75
C GLU A 202 1.47 23.72 3.55
N PHE A 203 2.19 23.86 2.43
CA PHE A 203 3.43 23.13 2.14
C PHE A 203 4.68 24.03 2.16
N GLU A 204 4.55 25.27 2.62
CA GLU A 204 5.65 26.24 2.63
C GLU A 204 6.83 25.79 3.49
N HIS A 205 6.57 25.12 4.62
CA HIS A 205 7.62 24.62 5.53
C HIS A 205 8.52 23.54 4.91
N ILE A 206 8.03 22.85 3.87
CA ILE A 206 8.76 21.78 3.16
C ILE A 206 9.40 22.30 1.87
N ARG A 207 9.00 23.50 1.42
CA ARG A 207 9.49 24.10 0.18
C ARG A 207 10.97 24.49 0.33
N PRO A 208 11.86 24.02 -0.57
CA PRO A 208 13.23 24.53 -0.58
C PRO A 208 13.24 26.03 -0.86
N SER A 209 14.19 26.74 -0.26
CA SER A 209 14.38 28.18 -0.46
C SER A 209 14.58 28.59 -1.93
N ASP A 210 14.99 27.64 -2.79
CA ASP A 210 15.26 27.86 -4.20
C ASP A 210 14.01 27.75 -5.10
N GLU A 211 12.89 27.21 -4.60
CA GLU A 211 11.64 27.02 -5.37
C GLU A 211 10.57 28.04 -4.93
N GLN A 212 9.93 28.70 -5.90
CA GLN A 212 8.86 29.67 -5.65
C GLN A 212 7.46 29.01 -5.58
N GLU A 213 7.26 27.86 -6.21
CA GLU A 213 5.98 27.14 -6.24
C GLU A 213 6.15 25.70 -5.74
N THR A 214 5.16 25.22 -4.98
CA THR A 214 5.08 23.83 -4.55
C THR A 214 4.81 22.93 -5.75
N GLY A 215 5.85 22.24 -6.22
CA GLY A 215 5.78 21.25 -7.29
C GLY A 215 5.85 19.81 -6.78
N TYR A 216 5.88 18.85 -7.70
CA TYR A 216 6.01 17.43 -7.36
C TYR A 216 7.32 17.12 -6.59
N GLY A 217 8.39 17.85 -6.88
CA GLY A 217 9.66 17.76 -6.16
C GLY A 217 9.54 18.13 -4.68
N THR A 218 8.77 19.17 -4.37
CA THR A 218 8.44 19.59 -3.01
C THR A 218 7.57 18.56 -2.30
N LEU A 219 6.52 18.08 -2.97
CA LEU A 219 5.61 17.05 -2.43
C LEU A 219 6.33 15.74 -2.08
N ARG A 220 7.39 15.38 -2.80
CA ARG A 220 8.20 14.19 -2.51
C ARG A 220 8.96 14.28 -1.19
N ARG A 221 9.12 15.49 -0.64
CA ARG A 221 9.77 15.75 0.65
C ARG A 221 8.80 15.71 1.82
N LEU A 222 7.49 15.60 1.57
CA LEU A 222 6.53 15.31 2.60
C LEU A 222 6.76 13.89 3.10
N PHE A 223 7.13 13.72 4.36
CA PHE A 223 7.30 12.42 4.98
C PHE A 223 6.41 12.26 6.20
N TRP A 224 5.76 11.12 6.25
CA TRP A 224 5.05 10.64 7.41
C TRP A 224 5.57 9.25 7.78
N GLY A 225 5.79 9.01 9.08
CA GLY A 225 6.36 7.75 9.55
C GLY A 225 6.77 7.72 11.01
N ASP A 226 7.27 6.56 11.39
CA ASP A 226 7.82 6.24 12.71
C ASP A 226 9.33 6.53 12.82
N TYR A 227 9.89 7.34 11.92
CA TYR A 227 11.34 7.42 11.71
C TYR A 227 12.09 8.15 12.83
N MET A 228 11.40 8.99 13.59
CA MET A 228 12.01 9.87 14.59
C MET A 228 12.23 9.18 15.94
N THR A 229 11.45 8.12 16.19
CA THR A 229 11.55 7.33 17.41
C THR A 229 12.59 6.22 17.23
N PRO A 230 13.50 6.00 18.19
CA PRO A 230 14.44 4.89 18.15
C PRO A 230 13.73 3.53 18.01
N ALA A 231 14.40 2.56 17.39
CA ALA A 231 13.83 1.23 17.14
C ALA A 231 13.58 0.39 18.42
N ASP A 232 14.06 0.86 19.57
CA ASP A 232 13.97 0.17 20.85
C ASP A 232 12.78 0.64 21.71
N GLU A 233 12.02 1.64 21.24
CA GLU A 233 10.78 2.09 21.90
C GLU A 233 9.56 1.37 21.32
N ASP A 234 8.67 0.91 22.21
CA ASP A 234 7.45 0.17 21.85
C ASP A 234 6.37 1.08 21.22
N GLU A 235 6.30 2.35 21.64
CA GLU A 235 5.35 3.33 21.10
C GLU A 235 5.99 4.15 19.96
N ARG A 236 5.62 3.81 18.72
CA ARG A 236 6.14 4.46 17.51
C ARG A 236 5.03 5.23 16.79
N PRO A 237 4.78 6.49 17.15
CA PRO A 237 3.68 7.26 16.59
C PRO A 237 3.92 7.56 15.10
N TYR A 238 2.89 7.35 14.28
CA TYR A 238 2.91 7.74 12.88
C TYR A 238 2.66 9.25 12.76
N ALA A 239 3.74 10.02 12.56
CA ALA A 239 3.70 11.48 12.57
C ALA A 239 4.37 12.11 11.34
N GLU A 240 4.03 13.37 11.09
CA GLU A 240 4.68 14.21 10.08
C GLU A 240 6.12 14.50 10.52
N VAL A 241 7.08 14.38 9.59
CA VAL A 241 8.48 14.75 9.83
C VAL A 241 8.72 16.16 9.29
N PRO A 242 8.86 17.18 10.16
CA PRO A 242 9.00 18.56 9.72
C PRO A 242 10.42 18.87 9.21
N ASP A 243 11.44 18.22 9.76
CA ASP A 243 12.84 18.47 9.42
C ASP A 243 13.49 17.27 8.73
N LEU A 244 13.86 17.48 7.47
CA LEU A 244 14.52 16.48 6.63
C LEU A 244 15.96 16.21 7.03
N GLN A 245 16.62 17.18 7.65
CA GLN A 245 18.00 17.03 8.09
C GLN A 245 18.07 16.05 9.26
N GLN A 246 17.17 16.22 10.25
CA GLN A 246 17.04 15.26 11.35
C GLN A 246 16.70 13.86 10.84
N LEU A 247 15.82 13.73 9.83
CA LEU A 247 15.52 12.44 9.22
C LEU A 247 16.76 11.79 8.58
N GLN A 248 17.63 12.59 7.96
CA GLN A 248 18.88 12.11 7.37
C GLN A 248 19.85 11.63 8.45
N GLU A 249 20.06 12.43 9.49
CA GLU A 249 20.94 12.09 10.63
C GLU A 249 20.47 10.78 11.29
N ARG A 250 19.18 10.66 11.60
CA ARG A 250 18.59 9.42 12.12
C ARG A 250 18.76 8.24 11.17
N THR A 251 18.69 8.48 9.88
CA THR A 251 18.87 7.42 8.88
C THR A 251 20.31 6.92 8.84
N GLU A 252 21.29 7.83 8.98
CA GLU A 252 22.72 7.55 9.02
C GLU A 252 23.16 6.85 10.31
N GLU A 253 22.72 7.33 11.47
CA GLU A 253 22.90 6.66 12.77
C GLU A 253 22.48 5.20 12.67
N ALA A 254 21.26 5.02 12.20
CA ALA A 254 20.67 3.73 12.02
C ALA A 254 21.46 2.87 11.00
N LEU A 255 22.03 3.44 9.92
CA LEU A 255 22.90 2.70 8.99
C LEU A 255 24.18 2.21 9.70
N ASN A 256 24.75 3.05 10.54
CA ASN A 256 25.93 2.70 11.33
C ASN A 256 25.60 1.54 12.29
N ASP A 257 24.45 1.55 12.94
CA ASP A 257 23.99 0.45 13.78
C ASP A 257 23.88 -0.86 12.99
N PHE A 258 23.29 -0.81 11.80
CA PHE A 258 23.19 -1.97 10.92
C PHE A 258 24.58 -2.49 10.52
N ASN A 259 25.50 -1.60 10.17
CA ASN A 259 26.86 -1.97 9.78
C ASN A 259 27.64 -2.56 10.96
N SER A 260 27.36 -2.13 12.19
CA SER A 260 27.97 -2.70 13.41
C SER A 260 27.45 -4.11 13.73
N ALA A 261 26.16 -4.38 13.48
CA ALA A 261 25.53 -5.66 13.78
C ALA A 261 25.66 -6.70 12.63
N SER A 262 25.86 -6.25 11.40
CA SER A 262 25.87 -7.10 10.21
C SER A 262 27.26 -7.63 9.87
N LYS A 263 27.33 -8.90 9.46
CA LYS A 263 28.55 -9.52 8.91
C LYS A 263 28.93 -9.01 7.51
N LYS A 264 28.03 -8.26 6.85
CA LYS A 264 28.24 -7.65 5.53
C LYS A 264 27.93 -6.16 5.61
N PRO A 265 28.92 -5.32 5.95
CA PRO A 265 28.71 -3.88 6.02
C PRO A 265 28.43 -3.30 4.63
N MET A 266 27.59 -2.28 4.58
CA MET A 266 27.23 -1.56 3.37
C MET A 266 27.63 -0.09 3.50
N GLU A 267 28.57 0.33 2.66
CA GLU A 267 28.98 1.72 2.51
C GLU A 267 27.97 2.43 1.61
N LEU A 268 26.95 3.02 2.22
CA LEU A 268 25.92 3.81 1.56
C LEU A 268 26.00 5.24 2.08
N VAL A 269 26.00 6.21 1.15
CA VAL A 269 25.81 7.62 1.49
C VAL A 269 24.32 7.92 1.42
N MET A 270 23.75 8.43 2.50
CA MET A 270 22.31 8.69 2.63
C MET A 270 21.95 10.05 2.08
N PHE A 271 21.81 10.16 0.75
CA PHE A 271 21.19 11.34 0.13
C PHE A 271 19.70 11.43 0.48
N MET A 272 19.07 12.61 0.34
CA MET A 272 17.62 12.78 0.54
C MET A 272 16.77 11.79 -0.27
N CYS A 273 17.22 11.39 -1.46
CA CYS A 273 16.54 10.35 -2.23
C CYS A 273 16.61 8.96 -1.57
N ALA A 274 17.70 8.63 -0.88
CA ALA A 274 17.90 7.37 -0.17
C ALA A 274 17.12 7.34 1.16
N THR A 275 17.08 8.46 1.89
CA THR A 275 16.24 8.60 3.10
C THR A 275 14.76 8.51 2.74
N ALA A 276 14.35 9.18 1.65
CA ALA A 276 13.02 9.04 1.07
C ALA A 276 12.70 7.58 0.73
N TRP A 277 13.63 6.86 0.12
CA TRP A 277 13.46 5.45 -0.19
C TRP A 277 13.31 4.58 1.06
N ARG A 278 14.09 4.82 2.11
CA ARG A 278 13.95 4.10 3.38
C ARG A 278 12.59 4.34 4.02
N ALA A 279 12.17 5.60 4.11
CA ALA A 279 10.85 5.97 4.62
C ALA A 279 9.75 5.20 3.89
N LYS A 280 9.88 5.14 2.56
CA LYS A 280 8.96 4.41 1.70
C LYS A 280 8.90 2.89 1.96
N PHE A 281 9.99 2.28 2.43
CA PHE A 281 10.03 0.85 2.76
C PHE A 281 9.39 0.54 4.12
N ASN A 282 9.69 1.31 5.18
CA ASN A 282 9.19 1.02 6.54
C ASN A 282 7.66 1.04 6.61
N LEU A 283 7.01 2.00 5.95
CA LEU A 283 5.55 2.11 5.96
C LEU A 283 4.85 0.99 5.17
N GLY A 284 5.49 0.56 4.07
CA GLY A 284 5.05 -0.63 3.34
C GLY A 284 5.04 -1.86 4.24
N PHE A 285 5.80 -1.87 5.35
CA PHE A 285 5.83 -2.97 6.29
C PHE A 285 4.90 -2.78 7.49
N ASN A 286 4.65 -1.54 7.94
CA ASN A 286 3.80 -1.15 9.08
C ASN A 286 2.28 -1.01 8.79
N LEU A 287 1.83 -1.06 7.52
CA LEU A 287 0.40 -1.15 7.15
C LEU A 287 -0.32 -2.45 7.63
N GLY A 288 0.20 -3.12 8.65
CA GLY A 288 -0.28 -4.37 9.22
C GLY A 288 -1.32 -4.22 10.34
N PHE A 289 -1.88 -3.03 10.57
CA PHE A 289 -2.74 -2.76 11.72
C PHE A 289 -4.24 -2.72 11.38
N VAL A 290 -4.78 -3.87 10.97
CA VAL A 290 -6.16 -4.34 11.23
C VAL A 290 -6.08 -5.86 11.16
N ASP A 291 -6.24 -6.57 12.29
CA ASP A 291 -6.37 -8.03 12.60
C ASP A 291 -6.56 -9.08 11.46
N VAL A 292 -5.90 -8.89 10.33
CA VAL A 292 -5.80 -9.74 9.18
C VAL A 292 -4.41 -9.44 8.65
N VAL A 293 -3.54 -10.44 8.65
CA VAL A 293 -2.19 -10.36 8.09
C VAL A 293 -2.26 -9.94 6.61
N VAL A 294 -2.27 -8.63 6.35
CA VAL A 294 -2.20 -8.10 4.99
C VAL A 294 -0.72 -8.09 4.60
N ARG A 295 -0.31 -9.10 3.82
CA ARG A 295 1.00 -9.12 3.17
C ARG A 295 1.14 -7.89 2.29
N CYS A 296 1.84 -6.88 2.78
CA CYS A 296 2.28 -5.76 1.98
C CYS A 296 3.67 -6.09 1.39
N SER A 297 3.76 -6.06 0.06
CA SER A 297 4.99 -6.32 -0.71
C SER A 297 5.28 -5.09 -1.57
N THR A 298 6.40 -4.42 -1.31
CA THR A 298 6.86 -3.27 -2.09
C THR A 298 7.62 -3.75 -3.32
N ARG A 299 7.14 -3.43 -4.52
CA ARG A 299 7.85 -3.71 -5.78
C ARG A 299 8.60 -2.46 -6.22
N CYS A 300 9.92 -2.57 -6.33
CA CYS A 300 10.78 -1.48 -6.77
C CYS A 300 11.19 -1.67 -8.22
N VAL A 301 10.90 -0.69 -9.07
CA VAL A 301 11.30 -0.67 -10.48
C VAL A 301 12.37 0.40 -10.66
N SER A 302 13.64 0.00 -10.71
CA SER A 302 14.79 0.88 -11.02
C SER A 302 16.02 0.08 -11.46
N LEU A 303 17.06 0.76 -11.96
CA LEU A 303 18.36 0.14 -12.26
C LEU A 303 18.99 -0.48 -10.99
N GLY A 304 19.76 -1.57 -11.15
CA GLY A 304 20.44 -2.33 -10.08
C GLY A 304 21.09 -1.45 -8.98
N GLY A 305 20.96 -1.79 -7.69
CA GLY A 305 21.63 -1.00 -6.63
C GLY A 305 21.63 -1.61 -5.22
N ARG A 306 22.76 -1.42 -4.50
CA ARG A 306 23.01 -1.90 -3.12
C ARG A 306 22.09 -1.27 -2.06
N GLY A 307 21.67 -0.01 -2.26
CA GLY A 307 20.75 0.67 -1.33
C GLY A 307 19.39 0.00 -1.17
N ARG A 308 18.91 -0.73 -2.21
CA ARG A 308 17.64 -1.47 -2.14
C ARG A 308 17.73 -2.70 -1.25
N VAL A 309 18.86 -3.40 -1.32
CA VAL A 309 19.11 -4.61 -0.52
C VAL A 309 19.15 -4.26 0.95
N TRP A 310 19.82 -3.15 1.29
CA TRP A 310 19.84 -2.64 2.67
C TRP A 310 18.45 -2.27 3.20
N ALA A 311 17.68 -1.47 2.43
CA ALA A 311 16.35 -1.04 2.86
C ALA A 311 15.42 -2.25 3.10
N SER A 312 15.49 -3.27 2.24
CA SER A 312 14.73 -4.51 2.39
C SER A 312 15.16 -5.32 3.62
N GLN A 313 16.46 -5.57 3.79
CA GLN A 313 16.98 -6.38 4.91
C GLN A 313 16.70 -5.75 6.27
N ARG A 314 16.72 -4.42 6.33
CA ARG A 314 16.42 -3.71 7.57
C ARG A 314 14.93 -3.72 7.92
N ALA A 315 14.04 -3.48 6.95
CA ALA A 315 12.59 -3.57 7.17
C ALA A 315 12.18 -4.97 7.64
N GLU A 316 12.88 -6.01 7.18
CA GLU A 316 12.69 -7.39 7.63
C GLU A 316 13.20 -7.62 9.07
N MET A 317 14.32 -7.02 9.45
CA MET A 317 14.82 -7.04 10.84
C MET A 317 13.94 -6.28 11.84
N ALA A 318 13.30 -5.20 11.42
CA ALA A 318 12.31 -4.51 12.27
C ALA A 318 11.11 -5.42 12.56
N ARG A 319 10.59 -6.13 11.53
CA ARG A 319 9.49 -7.09 11.70
C ARG A 319 9.82 -8.25 12.65
N SER A 320 11.03 -8.81 12.60
CA SER A 320 11.37 -9.93 13.47
C SER A 320 11.48 -9.52 14.94
N ARG A 321 11.80 -8.24 15.22
CA ARG A 321 11.77 -7.68 16.57
C ARG A 321 10.33 -7.45 17.05
N ASP A 322 9.47 -6.86 16.22
CA ASP A 322 8.06 -6.58 16.56
C ASP A 322 7.24 -7.87 16.77
N ALA A 323 7.55 -8.92 16.00
CA ALA A 323 6.94 -10.24 16.17
C ALA A 323 7.37 -10.96 17.46
N ASN A 324 8.55 -10.63 18.01
CA ASN A 324 9.04 -11.20 19.26
C ASN A 324 8.50 -10.45 20.49
N ASN A 325 8.35 -9.12 20.43
CA ASN A 325 7.76 -8.32 21.52
C ASN A 325 6.24 -8.51 21.67
N SER A 326 5.53 -8.93 20.61
CA SER A 326 4.09 -9.22 20.67
C SER A 326 3.75 -10.61 21.23
N GLN A 327 4.76 -11.46 21.51
CA GLN A 327 4.59 -12.77 22.14
C GLN A 327 4.94 -12.79 23.64
N SER A 328 5.38 -11.66 24.22
CA SER A 328 5.74 -11.53 25.64
C SER A 328 4.65 -10.86 26.47
#